data_AF-A0A8T3N865-F1
#
_entry.id   AF-A0A8T3N865-F1
#
_cell.length_a   1.000
_cell.length_b   1.000
_cell.length_c   1.000
_cell.angle_alpha   90.00
_cell.angle_beta   90.00
_cell.angle_gamma   90.00
#
_symmetry.space_group_name_H-M   'P 1'
#
loop_
_entity.id
_entity.type
_entity.pdbx_description
1 polymer ?
#
loop_
_entity_poly.entity_id
_entity_poly.type
_entity_poly.pdbx_seq_one_letter_code
_entity_poly.pdbx_strand_id
1 'polypeptide(L)' 'MERERVESYVIRIYWREERDPRQVVGIVEHADDGRQQSFSDMRSLWAILTEHPTRYRNTARKRMADPVR' A
#
# COMPACT_ATOMS: atom_id res chain seq x y z
N MET A 1 -4.81 23.01 -20.65
CA MET A 1 -5.54 21.75 -20.42
C MET A 1 -4.56 20.79 -19.76
N GLU A 2 -4.69 20.64 -18.45
CA GLU A 2 -3.92 19.67 -17.68
C GLU A 2 -4.39 18.29 -18.16
N ARG A 3 -3.48 17.49 -18.73
CA ARG A 3 -3.82 16.12 -19.12
C ARG A 3 -4.06 15.34 -17.84
N GLU A 4 -5.26 14.83 -17.67
CA GLU A 4 -5.57 13.81 -16.66
C GLU A 4 -4.59 12.64 -16.90
N ARG A 5 -3.59 12.50 -16.02
CA ARG A 5 -2.65 11.39 -16.08
C ARG A 5 -3.39 10.16 -15.57
N VAL A 6 -3.63 9.21 -16.46
CA VAL A 6 -4.12 7.90 -16.09
C VAL A 6 -3.01 7.19 -15.34
N GLU A 7 -3.21 6.93 -14.05
CA GLU A 7 -2.31 6.11 -13.26
C GLU A 7 -2.64 4.63 -13.44
N SER A 8 -1.62 3.78 -13.55
CA SER A 8 -1.77 2.35 -13.75
C SER A 8 -1.14 1.57 -12.60
N TYR A 9 -1.86 0.57 -12.10
CA TYR A 9 -1.50 -0.22 -10.94
C TYR A 9 -1.64 -1.72 -11.20
N VAL A 10 -0.70 -2.51 -10.69
CA VAL A 10 -0.84 -3.97 -10.58
C VAL A 10 -1.12 -4.30 -9.12
N ILE A 11 -2.26 -4.93 -8.86
CA ILE A 11 -2.69 -5.29 -7.50
C ILE A 11 -2.67 -6.82 -7.36
N ARG A 12 -1.86 -7.32 -6.42
CA ARG A 12 -1.81 -8.73 -6.06
C ARG A 12 -2.57 -8.93 -4.75
N ILE A 13 -3.64 -9.72 -4.78
CA ILE A 13 -4.50 -10.00 -3.62
C ILE A 13 -4.29 -11.45 -3.18
N TYR A 14 -3.99 -11.63 -1.90
CA TYR A 14 -3.84 -12.91 -1.24
C TYR A 14 -4.88 -13.03 -0.13
N TRP A 15 -5.58 -14.16 -0.12
CA TRP A 15 -6.58 -14.47 0.90
C TRP A 15 -5.89 -15.23 2.01
N ARG A 16 -5.91 -14.72 3.24
CA ARG A 16 -5.30 -15.42 4.38
C ARG A 16 -6.13 -16.60 4.83
N GLU A 17 -7.45 -16.46 4.76
CA GLU A 17 -8.41 -17.48 5.16
C GLU A 17 -9.44 -17.67 4.06
N GLU A 18 -9.61 -18.90 3.60
CA GLU A 18 -10.60 -19.27 2.58
C GLU A 18 -12.04 -19.00 3.04
N ARG A 19 -12.26 -19.01 4.36
CA ARG A 19 -13.58 -18.84 4.99
C ARG A 19 -13.92 -17.40 5.36
N ASP A 20 -12.94 -16.49 5.36
CA ASP A 20 -13.16 -15.07 5.63
C ASP A 20 -12.59 -14.19 4.49
N PRO A 21 -13.45 -13.77 3.54
CA PRO A 21 -13.07 -12.88 2.44
C PRO A 21 -12.52 -11.52 2.85
N ARG A 22 -12.67 -11.13 4.11
CA ARG A 22 -12.25 -9.82 4.61
C ARG A 22 -10.79 -9.83 5.07
N GLN A 23 -10.22 -11.02 5.28
CA GLN A 23 -8.82 -11.23 5.64
C GLN A 23 -7.95 -11.22 4.36
N VAL A 24 -7.90 -10.06 3.69
CA VAL A 24 -7.07 -9.86 2.50
C VAL A 24 -5.76 -9.20 2.85
N VAL A 25 -4.68 -9.70 2.28
CA VAL A 25 -3.39 -9.00 2.24
C VAL A 25 -2.92 -8.92 0.81
N GLY A 26 -2.10 -7.94 0.50
CA GLY A 26 -1.67 -7.78 -0.87
C GLY A 26 -0.58 -6.75 -1.06
N ILE A 27 -0.23 -6.59 -2.33
CA ILE A 27 0.79 -5.65 -2.79
C ILE A 27 0.18 -4.85 -3.94
N VAL A 28 0.30 -3.54 -3.85
CA VAL A 28 0.06 -2.60 -4.94
C VAL A 28 1.42 -2.25 -5.55
N GLU A 29 1.53 -2.33 -6.86
CA GLU A 29 2.72 -1.93 -7.63
C GLU A 29 2.32 -0.84 -8.62
N HIS A 30 3.01 0.30 -8.58
CA HIS A 30 2.86 1.34 -9.60
C HIS A 30 3.52 0.88 -10.90
N ALA A 31 2.78 0.93 -12.01
CA ALA A 31 3.29 0.48 -13.30
C ALA A 31 4.42 1.38 -13.84
N ASP A 32 4.43 2.66 -13.48
CA ASP A 32 5.36 3.65 -14.02
C ASP A 32 6.77 3.57 -13.42
N ASP A 33 6.86 3.30 -12.12
CA ASP A 33 8.13 3.33 -11.38
C ASP A 33 8.43 2.04 -10.60
N GLY A 34 7.54 1.04 -10.68
CA GLY A 34 7.70 -0.25 -10.01
C GLY A 34 7.64 -0.17 -8.49
N ARG A 35 7.23 0.96 -7.90
CA ARG A 35 7.15 1.11 -6.44
C ARG A 35 6.05 0.23 -5.89
N GLN A 36 6.39 -0.50 -4.84
CA GLN A 36 5.49 -1.45 -4.19
C GLN A 36 5.09 -0.98 -2.79
N GLN A 37 3.80 -1.15 -2.46
CA GLN A 37 3.27 -0.98 -1.10
C GLN A 37 2.40 -2.17 -0.73
N SER A 38 2.61 -2.71 0.47
CA SER A 38 1.78 -3.77 1.02
C SER A 38 0.54 -3.21 1.72
N PHE A 39 -0.61 -3.89 1.60
CA PHE A 39 -1.82 -3.60 2.37
C PHE A 39 -2.29 -4.85 3.12
N SER A 40 -3.00 -4.65 4.23
CA SER A 40 -3.49 -5.72 5.10
C SER A 40 -5.01 -5.77 5.27
N ASP A 41 -5.70 -4.86 4.61
CA ASP A 41 -7.16 -4.78 4.57
C ASP A 41 -7.59 -3.90 3.38
N MET A 42 -8.88 -3.92 3.04
CA MET A 42 -9.41 -3.10 1.95
C MET A 42 -9.26 -1.60 2.22
N ARG A 43 -9.27 -1.15 3.48
CA ARG A 43 -9.18 0.27 3.83
C ARG A 43 -7.80 0.84 3.50
N SER A 44 -6.74 0.09 3.82
CA SER A 44 -5.35 0.44 3.49
C SER A 44 -5.10 0.39 1.99
N LEU A 45 -5.72 -0.55 1.26
CA LEU A 45 -5.69 -0.55 -0.22
C LEU A 45 -6.28 0.76 -0.78
N TRP A 46 -7.48 1.15 -0.33
CA TRP A 46 -8.11 2.38 -0.79
C TRP A 46 -7.24 3.61 -0.47
N ALA A 47 -6.65 3.68 0.72
CA ALA A 47 -5.76 4.78 1.08
C ALA A 47 -4.59 4.91 0.10
N ILE A 48 -3.96 3.79 -0.28
CA ILE A 48 -2.87 3.77 -1.27
C ILE A 48 -3.34 4.27 -2.64
N LEU A 49 -4.52 3.86 -3.09
CA LEU A 49 -5.04 4.20 -4.43
C LEU A 49 -5.59 5.64 -4.53
N THR A 50 -6.00 6.23 -3.41
CA THR A 50 -6.55 7.59 -3.36
C THR A 50 -5.54 8.62 -2.90
N GLU A 51 -4.40 8.21 -2.34
CA GLU A 51 -3.30 9.11 -2.07
C GLU A 51 -2.72 9.60 -3.40
N HIS A 52 -3.15 10.78 -3.82
CA HIS A 52 -2.41 11.57 -4.79
C HIS A 52 -0.94 11.63 -4.34
N PRO A 53 0.04 11.50 -5.27
CA PRO A 53 1.46 11.31 -4.96
C PRO A 53 2.08 12.54 -4.26
N THR A 54 1.70 12.75 -3.02
CA THR A 54 2.29 13.70 -2.09
C THR A 54 3.37 12.92 -1.35
N ARG A 55 4.51 12.76 -2.04
CA ARG A 55 5.81 12.29 -1.50
C ARG A 55 5.70 11.68 -0.10
N TYR A 56 5.34 10.40 -0.03
CA TYR A 56 5.20 9.74 1.27
C TYR A 56 6.54 9.79 2.01
N ARG A 57 6.52 10.50 3.14
CA ARG A 57 7.68 10.75 3.99
C ARG A 57 7.95 9.45 4.74
N ASN A 58 9.08 8.85 4.41
CA ASN A 58 9.64 7.62 4.96
C ASN A 58 9.50 7.57 6.50
N THR A 59 8.45 6.94 7.03
CA THR A 59 8.33 6.60 8.46
C THR A 59 9.05 5.28 8.75
N ALA A 60 10.26 5.12 8.21
CA ALA A 60 11.27 4.22 8.74
C ALA A 60 11.90 4.82 10.01
N ARG A 61 11.10 5.05 11.06
CA ARG A 61 11.58 5.34 12.42
C ARG A 61 10.57 4.84 13.45
N LYS A 62 10.41 3.52 13.55
CA LYS A 62 9.88 2.91 14.78
C LYS A 62 10.33 1.46 14.98
N ARG A 63 11.65 1.20 14.95
CA ARG A 63 12.28 0.02 15.56
C ARG A 63 13.74 0.34 15.89
N MET A 64 13.97 1.03 17.00
CA MET A 64 15.20 1.04 17.81
C MET A 64 15.01 2.03 18.96
N ALA A 65 14.20 1.62 19.93
CA ALA A 65 14.20 2.15 21.29
C ALA A 65 13.39 1.18 22.15
N ASP A 66 13.90 -0.04 22.30
CA ASP A 66 13.58 -0.82 23.50
C ASP A 66 14.42 -0.23 24.64
N PRO A 67 13.80 0.17 25.77
CA PRO A 67 14.55 0.49 26.96
C PRO A 67 14.92 -0.83 27.63
N VAL A 68 16.18 -1.26 27.48
CA VAL A 68 16.72 -2.28 28.38
C VAL A 68 17.17 -1.55 29.64
N ARG A 69 16.58 -2.03 30.73
CA ARG A 69 16.64 -1.61 32.13
C ARG A 69 18.04 -1.31 32.66
#